data_AF-A0A2U3NC17-F1
#
_entry.id   AF-A0A2U3NC17-F1
#
_cell.length_a   1.000
_cell.length_b   1.000
_cell.length_c   1.000
_cell.angle_alpha   90.00
_cell.angle_beta   90.00
_cell.angle_gamma   90.00
#
_symmetry.space_group_name_H-M   'P 1'
#
loop_
_entity.id
_entity.type
_entity.pdbx_description
1 polymer ?
#
loop_
_entity_poly.entity_id
_entity_poly.type
_entity_poly.pdbx_seq_one_letter_code
_entity_poly.pdbx_strand_id
1 'polypeptide(L)'
;LVSSASSESGGADATGRADLDALVDNASAERALEDLQASAPEEGRPQPPIDLTAAAFFDVDNTLVQGSSAVHFGRGLAARNYFTYRDVLGFIYAQAKFQLLGTENSDDVAAGRRKALAFIEGRSVEQLVALGEEIYDEIIADKIWAGTRALTQMHLDAGQQVWLITATPYELAATIARRLGLTGALGTVAESVDGVFTGRLVGEILHGPGKAHAVRSLAIREGLNLKRCTAYSDSYNDVPMLSLVGTAVAINPDARLRALARERGWEIRDFRTARKAARIGVPSALALGAAGGALAALASRRQSR
;
A
#
# COMPACT_ATOMS: atom_id res chain seq x y z
N LEU A 1 5.46 18.55 -58.06
CA LEU A 1 6.17 17.40 -57.45
C LEU A 1 6.90 17.91 -56.21
N VAL A 2 6.20 17.95 -55.06
CA VAL A 2 6.81 18.15 -53.75
C VAL A 2 6.24 17.07 -52.85
N SER A 3 7.15 16.30 -52.28
CA SER A 3 6.94 15.18 -51.37
C SER A 3 6.58 15.71 -49.98
N SER A 4 5.62 15.07 -49.31
CA SER A 4 5.48 15.13 -47.86
C SER A 4 5.06 13.76 -47.33
N ALA A 5 6.05 12.96 -46.96
CA ALA A 5 5.87 11.84 -46.05
C ALA A 5 5.53 12.39 -44.66
N SER A 6 4.37 12.01 -44.13
CA SER A 6 3.99 12.26 -42.75
C SER A 6 4.33 11.02 -41.92
N SER A 7 4.96 11.29 -40.78
CA SER A 7 5.54 10.36 -39.81
C SER A 7 4.51 9.49 -39.09
N GLU A 8 4.67 8.16 -39.18
CA GLU A 8 4.14 7.21 -38.19
C GLU A 8 5.24 6.92 -37.17
N SER A 9 5.10 7.43 -35.94
CA SER A 9 5.87 6.96 -34.79
C SER A 9 5.11 7.22 -33.48
N GLY A 10 4.07 6.42 -33.24
CA GLY A 10 3.27 6.50 -32.01
C GLY A 10 2.63 5.18 -31.54
N GLY A 11 2.83 4.06 -32.25
CA GLY A 11 2.12 2.81 -31.98
C GLY A 11 2.87 1.77 -31.13
N ALA A 12 4.20 1.78 -31.12
CA ALA A 12 5.00 0.68 -30.54
C ALA A 12 5.12 0.72 -29.01
N ASP A 13 4.99 1.90 -28.39
CA ASP A 13 5.23 2.08 -26.95
C ASP A 13 3.99 1.69 -26.10
N ALA A 14 2.79 1.85 -26.66
CA ALA A 14 1.53 1.53 -25.99
C ALA A 14 1.26 0.03 -25.92
N THR A 15 1.61 -0.73 -26.96
CA THR A 15 1.46 -2.19 -27.00
C THR A 15 2.46 -2.86 -26.07
N GLY A 16 3.73 -2.46 -26.11
CA GLY A 16 4.76 -3.00 -25.20
C GLY A 16 4.44 -2.77 -23.72
N ARG A 17 3.84 -1.63 -23.37
CA ARG A 17 3.42 -1.33 -22.00
C ARG A 17 2.22 -2.17 -21.55
N ALA A 18 1.26 -2.42 -22.42
CA ALA A 18 0.11 -3.29 -22.13
C ALA A 18 0.54 -4.75 -21.89
N ASP A 19 1.50 -5.26 -22.67
CA ASP A 19 2.05 -6.61 -22.49
C ASP A 19 2.78 -6.76 -21.15
N LEU A 20 3.53 -5.72 -20.76
CA LEU A 20 4.22 -5.70 -19.46
C LEU A 20 3.25 -5.64 -18.28
N ASP A 21 2.23 -4.79 -18.32
CA ASP A 21 1.21 -4.71 -17.26
C ASP A 21 0.49 -6.06 -17.11
N ALA A 22 0.16 -6.72 -18.23
CA ALA A 22 -0.49 -8.04 -18.20
C ALA A 22 0.40 -9.13 -17.58
N LEU A 23 1.72 -9.08 -17.79
CA LEU A 23 2.67 -10.01 -17.17
C LEU A 23 2.75 -9.83 -15.65
N VAL A 24 2.75 -8.59 -15.17
CA VAL A 24 2.75 -8.29 -13.72
C VAL A 24 1.50 -8.84 -13.06
N ASP A 25 0.35 -8.52 -13.64
CA ASP A 25 -0.95 -8.88 -13.09
C ASP A 25 -1.11 -10.39 -12.99
N ASN A 26 -0.72 -11.11 -14.05
CA ASN A 26 -0.81 -12.57 -14.07
C ASN A 26 0.12 -13.19 -13.03
N ALA A 27 1.38 -12.75 -12.93
CA ALA A 27 2.32 -13.28 -11.97
C ALA A 27 1.90 -13.02 -10.51
N SER A 28 1.37 -11.82 -10.23
CA SER A 28 0.88 -11.45 -8.90
C SER A 28 -0.37 -12.25 -8.52
N ALA A 29 -1.30 -12.41 -9.47
CA ALA A 29 -2.52 -13.18 -9.27
C ALA A 29 -2.25 -14.69 -9.11
N GLU A 30 -1.32 -15.25 -9.88
CA GLU A 30 -0.93 -16.67 -9.77
C GLU A 30 -0.37 -16.97 -8.39
N ARG A 31 0.56 -16.16 -7.88
CA ARG A 31 1.08 -16.32 -6.51
C ARG A 31 0.00 -16.16 -5.45
N ALA A 32 -0.91 -15.19 -5.63
CA ALA A 32 -2.00 -14.98 -4.69
C ALA A 32 -2.96 -16.19 -4.62
N LEU A 33 -3.20 -16.85 -5.75
CA LEU A 33 -4.00 -18.07 -5.82
C LEU A 33 -3.28 -19.26 -5.19
N GLU A 34 -1.97 -19.41 -5.41
CA GLU A 34 -1.16 -20.43 -4.74
C GLU A 34 -1.22 -20.25 -3.22
N ASP A 35 -1.07 -19.03 -2.73
CA ASP A 35 -1.19 -18.69 -1.30
C ASP A 35 -2.59 -18.99 -0.74
N LEU A 36 -3.65 -18.68 -1.50
CA LEU A 36 -5.03 -19.00 -1.16
C LEU A 36 -5.28 -20.50 -1.07
N GLN A 37 -4.73 -21.29 -2.00
CA GLN A 37 -4.87 -22.75 -2.00
C GLN A 37 -4.08 -23.40 -0.85
N ALA A 38 -2.94 -22.80 -0.48
CA ALA A 38 -2.12 -23.28 0.62
C ALA A 38 -2.71 -22.96 2.01
N SER A 39 -3.63 -22.00 2.10
CA SER A 39 -4.28 -21.60 3.35
C SER A 39 -5.59 -22.35 3.57
N ALA A 40 -5.57 -23.37 4.44
CA ALA A 40 -6.78 -24.07 4.84
C ALA A 40 -7.69 -23.15 5.69
N PRO A 41 -9.02 -23.15 5.49
CA PRO A 41 -9.93 -22.39 6.35
C PRO A 41 -9.84 -22.90 7.80
N GLU A 42 -9.72 -21.98 8.78
CA GLU A 42 -9.80 -22.34 10.19
C GLU A 42 -11.17 -22.97 10.48
N GLU A 43 -11.18 -24.25 10.86
CA GLU A 43 -12.39 -24.97 11.24
C GLU A 43 -13.03 -24.34 12.49
N GLY A 44 -14.33 -24.05 12.42
CA GLY A 44 -15.16 -23.80 13.61
C GLY A 44 -15.61 -22.35 13.89
N ARG A 45 -15.26 -21.35 13.09
CA ARG A 45 -15.89 -20.01 13.20
C ARG A 45 -17.13 -19.92 12.31
N PRO A 46 -18.28 -19.44 12.82
CA PRO A 46 -19.42 -19.09 11.98
C PRO A 46 -18.99 -18.03 10.98
N GLN A 47 -18.99 -18.38 9.69
CA GLN A 47 -18.68 -17.43 8.64
C GLN A 47 -19.94 -16.67 8.25
N PRO A 48 -19.85 -15.36 8.00
CA PRO A 48 -20.97 -14.62 7.43
C PRO A 48 -21.37 -15.23 6.08
N PRO A 49 -22.63 -15.03 5.63
CA PRO A 49 -23.03 -15.41 4.28
C PRO A 49 -22.07 -14.80 3.26
N ILE A 50 -21.44 -15.65 2.45
CA ILE A 50 -20.38 -15.22 1.52
C ILE A 50 -21.01 -14.47 0.34
N ASP A 51 -20.55 -13.25 0.07
CA ASP A 51 -20.85 -12.51 -1.15
C ASP A 51 -19.78 -12.82 -2.20
N LEU A 52 -20.08 -13.81 -3.03
CA LEU A 52 -19.18 -14.29 -4.10
C LEU A 52 -18.95 -13.27 -5.22
N THR A 53 -19.64 -12.12 -5.21
CA THR A 53 -19.63 -11.18 -6.35
C THR A 53 -19.12 -9.79 -6.00
N ALA A 54 -18.77 -9.55 -4.74
CA ALA A 54 -18.27 -8.25 -4.27
C ALA A 54 -16.92 -8.40 -3.57
N ALA A 55 -16.10 -7.38 -3.73
CA ALA A 55 -14.80 -7.30 -3.09
C ALA A 55 -14.45 -5.86 -2.71
N ALA A 56 -13.48 -5.73 -1.81
CA ALA A 56 -12.89 -4.46 -1.43
C ALA A 56 -11.39 -4.45 -1.74
N PHE A 57 -10.96 -3.43 -2.47
CA PHE A 57 -9.57 -3.26 -2.90
C PHE A 57 -8.92 -2.12 -2.12
N PHE A 58 -7.83 -2.41 -1.42
CA PHE A 58 -7.13 -1.45 -0.58
C PHE A 58 -5.72 -1.21 -1.10
N ASP A 59 -5.40 0.03 -1.40
CA ASP A 59 -4.00 0.44 -1.42
C ASP A 59 -3.35 0.30 -0.03
N VAL A 60 -2.02 0.21 0.02
CA VAL A 60 -1.27 -0.04 1.25
C VAL A 60 -0.66 1.24 1.81
N ASP A 61 0.20 1.91 1.04
CA ASP A 61 1.03 3.02 1.54
C ASP A 61 0.17 4.27 1.77
N ASN A 62 0.26 4.89 2.94
CA ASN A 62 -0.61 5.97 3.44
C ASN A 62 -2.13 5.68 3.51
N THR A 63 -2.60 4.62 2.86
CA THR A 63 -3.99 4.14 2.88
C THR A 63 -4.24 3.21 4.07
N LEU A 64 -3.60 2.03 4.09
CA LEU A 64 -3.68 1.06 5.18
C LEU A 64 -2.58 1.27 6.22
N VAL A 65 -1.35 1.49 5.75
CA VAL A 65 -0.14 1.68 6.55
C VAL A 65 0.23 3.16 6.54
N GLN A 66 0.63 3.70 7.68
CA GLN A 66 1.13 5.08 7.80
C GLN A 66 2.51 5.20 7.15
N GLY A 67 2.63 6.04 6.11
CA GLY A 67 3.86 6.18 5.34
C GLY A 67 4.08 5.00 4.38
N SER A 68 5.31 4.86 3.88
CA SER A 68 5.64 3.80 2.94
C SER A 68 6.04 2.50 3.66
N SER A 69 5.30 1.43 3.37
CA SER A 69 5.59 0.06 3.83
C SER A 69 6.96 -0.42 3.34
N ALA A 70 7.34 -0.10 2.11
CA ALA A 70 8.67 -0.43 1.57
C ALA A 70 9.80 0.24 2.36
N VAL A 71 9.61 1.49 2.81
CA VAL A 71 10.57 2.20 3.67
C VAL A 71 10.65 1.56 5.05
N HIS A 72 9.51 1.21 5.66
CA HIS A 72 9.50 0.50 6.96
C HIS A 72 10.21 -0.86 6.85
N PHE A 73 9.95 -1.58 5.78
CA PHE A 73 10.58 -2.86 5.50
C PHE A 73 12.09 -2.73 5.29
N GLY A 74 12.53 -1.78 4.46
CA GLY A 74 13.95 -1.46 4.30
C GLY A 74 14.64 -1.07 5.62
N ARG A 75 13.96 -0.34 6.50
CA ARG A 75 14.50 -0.02 7.83
C ARG A 75 14.64 -1.27 8.72
N GLY A 76 13.65 -2.15 8.69
CA GLY A 76 13.69 -3.42 9.43
C GLY A 76 14.81 -4.34 8.95
N LEU A 77 15.00 -4.43 7.62
CA LEU A 77 16.11 -5.17 7.00
C LEU A 77 17.48 -4.57 7.38
N ALA A 78 17.61 -3.24 7.36
CA ALA A 78 18.84 -2.56 7.76
C ALA A 78 19.21 -2.83 9.23
N ALA A 79 18.23 -2.81 10.13
CA ALA A 79 18.45 -3.10 11.55
C ALA A 79 18.98 -4.53 11.80
N ARG A 80 18.75 -5.44 10.85
CA ARG A 80 19.17 -6.84 10.90
C ARG A 80 20.46 -7.11 10.11
N ASN A 81 21.21 -6.06 9.74
CA ASN A 81 22.40 -6.15 8.89
C ASN A 81 22.15 -6.88 7.56
N TYR A 82 20.91 -6.85 7.06
CA TYR A 82 20.57 -7.46 5.78
C TYR A 82 21.25 -6.72 4.62
N PHE A 83 21.50 -5.42 4.80
CA PHE A 83 22.31 -4.59 3.93
C PHE A 83 23.75 -4.51 4.44
N THR A 84 24.73 -4.52 3.54
CA THR A 84 26.11 -4.20 3.91
C THR A 84 26.24 -2.71 4.21
N TYR A 85 27.27 -2.32 4.96
CA TYR A 85 27.52 -0.90 5.27
C TYR A 85 27.67 -0.02 4.00
N ARG A 86 28.14 -0.62 2.90
CA ARG A 86 28.25 0.04 1.58
C ARG A 86 26.90 0.31 0.94
N ASP A 87 25.94 -0.59 1.14
CA ASP A 87 24.58 -0.51 0.60
C ASP A 87 23.78 0.61 1.28
N VAL A 88 23.90 0.70 2.61
CA VAL A 88 23.25 1.75 3.42
C VAL A 88 23.77 3.13 3.06
N LEU A 89 25.09 3.30 2.87
CA LEU A 89 25.68 4.56 2.41
C LEU A 89 25.18 4.96 1.02
N GLY A 90 25.03 3.98 0.11
CA GLY A 90 24.45 4.21 -1.21
C GLY A 90 23.00 4.69 -1.15
N PHE A 91 22.21 4.15 -0.20
CA PHE A 91 20.82 4.55 0.02
C PHE A 91 20.69 5.96 0.61
N ILE A 92 21.51 6.29 1.62
CA ILE A 92 21.57 7.63 2.21
C ILE A 92 21.96 8.67 1.15
N TYR A 93 22.94 8.34 0.30
CA TYR A 93 23.35 9.21 -0.81
C TYR A 93 22.24 9.39 -1.85
N ALA A 94 21.55 8.31 -2.24
CA ALA A 94 20.43 8.38 -3.18
C ALA A 94 19.27 9.21 -2.62
N GLN A 95 18.92 9.05 -1.34
CA GLN A 95 17.88 9.80 -0.67
C GLN A 95 18.25 11.28 -0.50
N ALA A 96 19.51 11.59 -0.18
CA ALA A 96 20.01 12.96 -0.12
C ALA A 96 20.01 13.62 -1.50
N LYS A 97 20.42 12.90 -2.55
CA LYS A 97 20.34 13.36 -3.95
C LYS A 97 18.89 13.65 -4.35
N PHE A 98 17.95 12.78 -3.99
CA PHE A 98 16.52 12.96 -4.28
C PHE A 98 15.94 14.23 -3.63
N GLN A 99 16.25 14.46 -2.35
CA GLN A 99 15.81 15.67 -1.64
C GLN A 99 16.48 16.96 -2.15
N LEU A 100 17.67 16.86 -2.75
CA LEU A 100 18.43 18.03 -3.22
C LEU A 100 18.19 18.38 -4.69
N LEU A 101 17.98 17.40 -5.57
CA LEU A 101 17.89 17.64 -7.02
C LEU A 101 16.47 17.63 -7.58
N GLY A 102 15.46 17.15 -6.85
CA GLY A 102 14.03 17.44 -7.09
C GLY A 102 13.42 17.10 -8.46
N THR A 103 14.16 16.52 -9.40
CA THR A 103 13.67 16.18 -10.74
C THR A 103 13.66 14.68 -10.93
N GLU A 104 12.47 14.08 -10.98
CA GLU A 104 12.28 12.69 -11.37
C GLU A 104 12.45 12.56 -12.89
N ASN A 105 13.61 12.06 -13.33
CA ASN A 105 13.75 11.48 -14.66
C ASN A 105 13.41 9.98 -14.59
N SER A 106 12.84 9.44 -15.66
CA SER A 106 12.59 7.99 -15.82
C SER A 106 13.82 7.12 -15.55
N ASP A 107 15.00 7.65 -15.87
CA ASP A 107 16.29 6.99 -15.65
C ASP A 107 16.65 6.87 -14.16
N ASP A 108 16.27 7.84 -13.32
CA ASP A 108 16.51 7.82 -11.87
C ASP A 108 15.57 6.82 -11.17
N VAL A 109 14.32 6.68 -11.65
CA VAL A 109 13.37 5.66 -11.15
C VAL A 109 13.82 4.25 -11.54
N ALA A 110 14.23 4.05 -12.80
CA ALA A 110 14.77 2.77 -13.26
C ALA A 110 16.08 2.41 -12.54
N ALA A 111 16.95 3.38 -12.26
CA ALA A 111 18.16 3.17 -11.47
C ALA A 111 17.87 2.85 -10.00
N GLY A 112 16.87 3.51 -9.39
CA GLY A 112 16.40 3.21 -8.03
C GLY A 112 15.85 1.79 -7.91
N ARG A 113 15.01 1.38 -8.88
CA ARG A 113 14.46 0.02 -8.97
C ARG A 113 15.56 -1.03 -9.12
N ARG A 114 16.52 -0.84 -10.04
CA ARG A 114 17.66 -1.77 -10.20
C ARG A 114 18.47 -1.93 -8.92
N LYS A 115 18.73 -0.83 -8.21
CA LYS A 115 19.43 -0.88 -6.93
C LYS A 115 18.64 -1.63 -5.85
N ALA A 116 17.33 -1.39 -5.75
CA ALA A 116 16.48 -2.10 -4.79
C ALA A 116 16.47 -3.61 -5.05
N LEU A 117 16.42 -4.03 -6.32
CA LEU A 117 16.39 -5.44 -6.69
C LEU A 117 17.74 -6.14 -6.55
N ALA A 118 18.84 -5.44 -6.82
CA ALA A 118 20.19 -5.97 -6.60
C ALA A 118 20.44 -6.39 -5.14
N PHE A 119 19.72 -5.82 -4.17
CA PHE A 119 19.87 -6.21 -2.77
C PHE A 119 19.24 -7.56 -2.42
N ILE A 120 18.19 -7.95 -3.15
CA ILE A 120 17.52 -9.23 -2.94
C ILE A 120 18.06 -10.32 -3.86
N GLU A 121 18.81 -9.96 -4.90
CA GLU A 121 19.44 -10.90 -5.83
C GLU A 121 20.28 -11.97 -5.10
N GLY A 122 20.09 -13.22 -5.48
CA GLY A 122 20.79 -14.37 -4.90
C GLY A 122 20.29 -14.77 -3.50
N ARG A 123 19.25 -14.12 -2.97
CA ARG A 123 18.69 -14.44 -1.65
C ARG A 123 17.46 -15.31 -1.75
N SER A 124 17.24 -16.09 -0.70
CA SER A 124 16.06 -16.95 -0.57
C SER A 124 14.80 -16.11 -0.40
N VAL A 125 13.74 -16.50 -1.13
CA VAL A 125 12.38 -15.96 -0.97
C VAL A 125 11.87 -16.24 0.44
N GLU A 126 12.05 -17.46 0.94
CA GLU A 126 11.63 -17.89 2.27
C GLU A 126 12.28 -17.04 3.37
N GLN A 127 13.58 -16.73 3.22
CA GLN A 127 14.28 -15.85 4.15
C GLN A 127 13.68 -14.45 4.18
N LEU A 128 13.34 -13.88 3.01
CA LEU A 128 12.73 -12.56 2.93
C LEU A 128 11.32 -12.54 3.53
N VAL A 129 10.55 -13.61 3.34
CA VAL A 129 9.22 -13.79 3.95
C VAL A 129 9.34 -13.87 5.48
N ALA A 130 10.26 -14.67 6.01
CA ALA A 130 10.49 -14.77 7.46
C ALA A 130 10.85 -13.40 8.08
N LEU A 131 11.73 -12.64 7.41
CA LEU A 131 12.06 -11.27 7.82
C LEU A 131 10.85 -10.33 7.71
N GLY A 132 10.01 -10.50 6.68
CA GLY A 132 8.73 -9.80 6.53
C GLY A 132 7.81 -10.00 7.72
N GLU A 133 7.68 -11.23 8.20
CA GLU A 133 6.85 -11.57 9.36
C GLU A 133 7.36 -10.90 10.64
N GLU A 134 8.68 -10.91 10.89
CA GLU A 134 9.26 -10.23 12.06
C GLU A 134 9.10 -8.70 11.98
N ILE A 135 9.41 -8.12 10.81
CA ILE A 135 9.32 -6.67 10.61
C ILE A 135 7.86 -6.20 10.68
N TYR A 136 6.92 -7.06 10.30
CA TYR A 136 5.51 -6.78 10.50
C TYR A 136 5.20 -6.56 11.98
N ASP A 137 5.58 -7.51 12.83
CA ASP A 137 5.29 -7.48 14.27
C ASP A 137 5.96 -6.30 14.96
N GLU A 138 7.20 -5.99 14.58
CA GLU A 138 7.98 -4.93 15.24
C GLU A 138 7.65 -3.50 14.77
N ILE A 139 7.27 -3.33 13.50
CA ILE A 139 7.19 -2.01 12.87
C ILE A 139 5.83 -1.77 12.24
N ILE A 140 5.38 -2.67 11.35
CA ILE A 140 4.23 -2.37 10.47
C ILE A 140 2.92 -2.40 11.23
N ALA A 141 2.73 -3.35 12.16
CA ALA A 141 1.51 -3.49 12.94
C ALA A 141 1.09 -2.17 13.62
N ASP A 142 2.04 -1.47 14.24
CA ASP A 142 1.83 -0.17 14.91
C ASP A 142 1.57 0.99 13.93
N LYS A 143 1.90 0.80 12.65
CA LYS A 143 1.67 1.79 11.59
C LYS A 143 0.36 1.58 10.86
N ILE A 144 -0.41 0.53 11.14
CA ILE A 144 -1.72 0.36 10.50
C ILE A 144 -2.69 1.43 11.01
N TRP A 145 -3.40 2.09 10.10
CA TRP A 145 -4.49 2.98 10.47
C TRP A 145 -5.66 2.18 11.04
N ALA A 146 -5.99 2.38 12.32
CA ALA A 146 -7.12 1.72 12.96
C ALA A 146 -8.44 1.92 12.18
N GLY A 147 -8.63 3.11 11.60
CA GLY A 147 -9.79 3.40 10.76
C GLY A 147 -9.84 2.60 9.45
N THR A 148 -8.69 2.41 8.78
CA THR A 148 -8.62 1.57 7.57
C THR A 148 -8.76 0.08 7.91
N ARG A 149 -8.17 -0.37 9.03
CA ARG A 149 -8.38 -1.75 9.53
C ARG A 149 -9.85 -2.03 9.88
N ALA A 150 -10.57 -1.05 10.42
CA ALA A 150 -12.00 -1.21 10.66
C ALA A 150 -12.80 -1.34 9.35
N LEU A 151 -12.37 -0.66 8.28
CA LEU A 151 -12.97 -0.81 6.96
C LEU A 151 -12.71 -2.19 6.36
N THR A 152 -11.50 -2.72 6.47
CA THR A 152 -11.21 -4.09 6.00
C THR A 152 -12.07 -5.11 6.75
N GLN A 153 -12.19 -4.97 8.07
CA GLN A 153 -13.03 -5.87 8.87
C GLN A 153 -14.52 -5.76 8.50
N MET A 154 -15.03 -4.56 8.25
CA MET A 154 -16.42 -4.35 7.82
C MET A 154 -16.75 -5.10 6.52
N HIS A 155 -15.81 -5.18 5.58
CA HIS A 155 -16.00 -5.96 4.35
C HIS A 155 -15.95 -7.47 4.60
N LEU A 156 -15.01 -7.93 5.44
CA LEU A 156 -14.93 -9.34 5.84
C LEU A 156 -16.21 -9.80 6.57
N ASP A 157 -16.72 -8.97 7.49
CA ASP A 157 -17.96 -9.24 8.23
C ASP A 157 -19.19 -9.27 7.31
N ALA A 158 -19.13 -8.59 6.16
CA ALA A 158 -20.14 -8.63 5.11
C ALA A 158 -19.97 -9.83 4.15
N GLY A 159 -19.01 -10.73 4.40
CA GLY A 159 -18.73 -11.90 3.58
C GLY A 159 -18.07 -11.58 2.24
N GLN A 160 -17.48 -10.39 2.10
CA GLN A 160 -16.83 -9.94 0.86
C GLN A 160 -15.34 -10.29 0.85
N GLN A 161 -14.79 -10.47 -0.35
CA GLN A 161 -13.34 -10.61 -0.49
C GLN A 161 -12.63 -9.29 -0.17
N VAL A 162 -11.46 -9.34 0.47
CA VAL A 162 -10.64 -8.16 0.77
C VAL A 162 -9.23 -8.35 0.26
N TRP A 163 -8.82 -7.46 -0.64
CA TRP A 163 -7.55 -7.56 -1.37
C TRP A 163 -6.71 -6.31 -1.17
N LEU A 164 -5.41 -6.50 -0.96
CA LEU A 164 -4.44 -5.42 -1.07
C LEU A 164 -3.99 -5.24 -2.52
N ILE A 165 -3.89 -3.99 -3.00
CA ILE A 165 -3.43 -3.66 -4.36
C ILE A 165 -2.33 -2.60 -4.26
N THR A 166 -1.06 -3.01 -4.41
CA THR A 166 0.08 -2.16 -4.03
C THR A 166 1.29 -2.28 -4.95
N ALA A 167 2.07 -1.19 -5.03
CA ALA A 167 3.39 -1.20 -5.67
C ALA A 167 4.48 -1.85 -4.79
N THR A 168 4.20 -2.08 -3.51
CA THR A 168 5.09 -2.78 -2.57
C THR A 168 5.39 -4.22 -3.05
N PRO A 169 6.56 -4.79 -2.72
CA PRO A 169 6.86 -6.19 -3.02
C PRO A 169 5.76 -7.15 -2.55
N TYR A 170 5.42 -8.12 -3.40
CA TYR A 170 4.38 -9.11 -3.17
C TYR A 170 4.52 -9.79 -1.81
N GLU A 171 5.73 -10.21 -1.45
CA GLU A 171 6.02 -10.97 -0.22
C GLU A 171 5.59 -10.20 1.04
N LEU A 172 5.84 -8.88 1.06
CA LEU A 172 5.42 -8.02 2.16
C LEU A 172 3.90 -7.78 2.15
N ALA A 173 3.31 -7.57 0.98
CA ALA A 173 1.88 -7.38 0.85
C ALA A 173 1.10 -8.63 1.29
N ALA A 174 1.54 -9.81 0.86
CA ALA A 174 0.99 -11.10 1.26
C ALA A 174 1.11 -11.32 2.78
N THR A 175 2.25 -10.96 3.38
CA THR A 175 2.44 -10.99 4.83
C THR A 175 1.41 -10.11 5.56
N ILE A 176 1.22 -8.86 5.11
CA ILE A 176 0.23 -7.95 5.69
C ILE A 176 -1.19 -8.53 5.53
N ALA A 177 -1.53 -9.09 4.36
CA ALA A 177 -2.83 -9.68 4.11
C ALA A 177 -3.12 -10.87 5.05
N ARG A 178 -2.18 -11.82 5.17
CA ARG A 178 -2.31 -12.96 6.08
C ARG A 178 -2.49 -12.53 7.54
N ARG A 179 -1.64 -11.62 8.02
CA ARG A 179 -1.68 -11.13 9.41
C ARG A 179 -2.99 -10.39 9.76
N LEU A 180 -3.64 -9.80 8.77
CA LEU A 180 -4.92 -9.12 8.92
C LEU A 180 -6.13 -10.01 8.61
N GLY A 181 -5.92 -11.27 8.19
CA GLY A 181 -7.00 -12.17 7.81
C GLY A 181 -7.75 -11.74 6.55
N LEU A 182 -7.05 -11.06 5.63
CA LEU A 182 -7.62 -10.65 4.34
C LEU A 182 -7.61 -11.82 3.36
N THR A 183 -8.32 -11.68 2.24
CA THR A 183 -8.34 -12.69 1.17
C THR A 183 -6.97 -12.83 0.52
N GLY A 184 -6.31 -11.73 0.19
CA GLY A 184 -4.99 -11.79 -0.44
C GLY A 184 -4.41 -10.44 -0.77
N ALA A 185 -3.35 -10.46 -1.57
CA ALA A 185 -2.67 -9.26 -2.04
C ALA A 185 -2.22 -9.43 -3.49
N LEU A 186 -2.27 -8.32 -4.24
CA LEU A 186 -1.58 -8.14 -5.50
C LEU A 186 -0.51 -7.06 -5.28
N GLY A 187 0.74 -7.45 -5.46
CA GLY A 187 1.93 -6.64 -5.28
C GLY A 187 2.87 -6.71 -6.47
N THR A 188 3.95 -5.93 -6.41
CA THR A 188 5.05 -6.01 -7.39
C THR A 188 5.81 -7.32 -7.21
N VAL A 189 6.00 -8.07 -8.30
CA VAL A 189 6.60 -9.41 -8.26
C VAL A 189 8.07 -9.36 -8.66
N ALA A 190 8.96 -9.69 -7.71
CA ALA A 190 10.36 -9.98 -8.02
C ALA A 190 10.49 -11.41 -8.56
N GLU A 191 11.22 -11.56 -9.67
CA GLU A 191 11.44 -12.87 -10.29
C GLU A 191 12.31 -13.74 -9.39
N SER A 192 11.90 -15.00 -9.23
CA SER A 192 12.61 -16.01 -8.46
C SER A 192 12.65 -17.32 -9.25
N VAL A 193 13.79 -18.02 -9.18
CA VAL A 193 13.96 -19.37 -9.73
C VAL A 193 14.43 -20.27 -8.59
N ASP A 194 13.78 -21.42 -8.42
CA ASP A 194 14.09 -22.39 -7.35
C ASP A 194 14.12 -21.76 -5.94
N GLY A 195 13.21 -20.82 -5.67
CA GLY A 195 13.11 -20.13 -4.38
C GLY A 195 14.17 -19.05 -4.14
N VAL A 196 14.94 -18.66 -5.16
CA VAL A 196 15.99 -17.64 -5.08
C VAL A 196 15.70 -16.48 -6.02
N PHE A 197 15.80 -15.24 -5.54
CA PHE A 197 15.56 -14.05 -6.36
C PHE A 197 16.66 -13.84 -7.41
N THR A 198 16.26 -13.48 -8.62
CA THR A 198 17.17 -13.24 -9.75
C THR A 198 17.64 -11.79 -9.88
N GLY A 199 17.12 -10.88 -9.04
CA GLY A 199 17.36 -9.43 -9.14
C GLY A 199 16.56 -8.74 -10.25
N ARG A 200 15.60 -9.44 -10.88
CA ARG A 200 14.70 -8.87 -11.90
C ARG A 200 13.26 -8.80 -11.38
N LEU A 201 12.41 -8.03 -12.06
CA LEU A 201 10.95 -8.11 -11.87
C LEU A 201 10.33 -9.03 -12.92
N VAL A 202 9.20 -9.63 -12.57
CA VAL A 202 8.26 -10.16 -13.55
C VAL A 202 7.39 -8.98 -14.00
N GLY A 203 7.62 -8.51 -15.23
CA GLY A 203 6.97 -7.30 -15.77
C GLY A 203 7.45 -5.99 -15.10
N GLU A 204 6.52 -5.05 -14.90
CA GLU A 204 6.70 -3.73 -14.29
C GLU A 204 6.22 -3.62 -12.82
N ILE A 205 6.38 -2.44 -12.22
CA ILE A 205 5.85 -2.16 -10.87
C ILE A 205 4.32 -2.00 -10.94
N LEU A 206 3.58 -2.60 -10.00
CA LEU A 206 2.12 -2.50 -9.92
C LEU A 206 1.68 -1.11 -9.43
N HIS A 207 1.75 -0.11 -10.30
CA HIS A 207 1.47 1.29 -9.98
C HIS A 207 0.51 1.93 -10.99
N GLY A 208 -0.35 2.82 -10.50
CA GLY A 208 -1.27 3.61 -11.31
C GLY A 208 -2.16 2.75 -12.23
N PRO A 209 -2.07 2.88 -13.57
CA PRO A 209 -2.84 2.06 -14.52
C PRO A 209 -2.70 0.55 -14.30
N GLY A 210 -1.52 0.06 -13.88
CA GLY A 210 -1.29 -1.36 -13.61
C GLY A 210 -2.20 -1.89 -12.50
N LYS A 211 -2.43 -1.11 -11.43
CA LYS A 211 -3.39 -1.49 -10.37
C LYS A 211 -4.82 -1.65 -10.90
N ALA A 212 -5.22 -0.78 -11.82
CA ALA A 212 -6.54 -0.86 -12.45
C ALA A 212 -6.65 -2.08 -13.36
N HIS A 213 -5.56 -2.46 -14.05
CA HIS A 213 -5.52 -3.71 -14.81
C HIS A 213 -5.63 -4.92 -13.88
N ALA A 214 -4.87 -4.95 -12.78
CA ALA A 214 -4.87 -6.05 -11.83
C ALA A 214 -6.26 -6.29 -11.22
N VAL A 215 -6.95 -5.21 -10.84
CA VAL A 215 -8.32 -5.29 -10.33
C VAL A 215 -9.29 -5.84 -11.37
N ARG A 216 -9.16 -5.48 -12.66
CA ARG A 216 -9.99 -6.06 -13.73
C ARG A 216 -9.69 -7.54 -13.93
N SER A 217 -8.42 -7.91 -13.99
CA SER A 217 -7.95 -9.28 -14.19
C SER A 217 -8.44 -10.18 -13.04
N LEU A 218 -8.30 -9.71 -11.80
CA LEU A 218 -8.82 -10.38 -10.61
C LEU A 218 -10.34 -10.51 -10.66
N ALA A 219 -11.06 -9.43 -11.02
CA ALA A 219 -12.53 -9.48 -11.11
C ALA A 219 -13.03 -10.50 -12.14
N ILE A 220 -12.34 -10.67 -13.26
CA ILE A 220 -12.67 -11.71 -14.25
C ILE A 220 -12.45 -13.11 -13.67
N ARG A 221 -11.31 -13.33 -13.00
CA ARG A 221 -10.94 -14.64 -12.44
C ARG A 221 -11.86 -15.07 -11.29
N GLU A 222 -12.20 -14.13 -10.42
CA GLU A 222 -13.00 -14.36 -9.21
C GLU A 222 -14.51 -14.18 -9.45
N GLY A 223 -14.94 -13.80 -10.66
CA GLY A 223 -16.36 -13.57 -10.97
C GLY A 223 -16.97 -12.34 -10.27
N LEU A 224 -16.15 -11.33 -9.97
CA LEU A 224 -16.56 -10.13 -9.24
C LEU A 224 -17.32 -9.16 -10.14
N ASN A 225 -18.42 -8.63 -9.62
CA ASN A 225 -19.11 -7.50 -10.23
C ASN A 225 -18.50 -6.21 -9.69
N LEU A 226 -17.63 -5.57 -10.47
CA LEU A 226 -16.96 -4.32 -10.06
C LEU A 226 -17.91 -3.20 -9.60
N LYS A 227 -19.16 -3.16 -10.08
CA LYS A 227 -20.18 -2.20 -9.62
C LYS A 227 -20.65 -2.45 -8.17
N ARG A 228 -20.39 -3.63 -7.62
CA ARG A 228 -20.63 -3.98 -6.22
C ARG A 228 -19.36 -3.89 -5.37
N CYS A 229 -18.21 -3.66 -6.00
CA CYS A 229 -16.94 -3.57 -5.30
C CYS A 229 -16.67 -2.15 -4.77
N THR A 230 -15.76 -2.08 -3.80
CA THR A 230 -15.27 -0.83 -3.24
C THR A 230 -13.75 -0.73 -3.41
N ALA A 231 -13.21 0.47 -3.64
CA ALA A 231 -11.78 0.72 -3.69
C ALA A 231 -11.38 1.89 -2.80
N TYR A 232 -10.22 1.75 -2.14
CA TYR A 232 -9.68 2.68 -1.16
C TYR A 232 -8.24 3.07 -1.54
N SER A 233 -7.95 4.37 -1.60
CA SER A 233 -6.58 4.87 -1.84
C SER A 233 -6.40 6.31 -1.36
N ASP A 234 -5.15 6.70 -1.10
CA ASP A 234 -4.73 8.08 -0.77
C ASP A 234 -4.20 8.86 -1.99
N SER A 235 -3.84 8.17 -3.07
CA SER A 235 -3.06 8.75 -4.16
C SER A 235 -3.90 9.06 -5.40
N TYR A 236 -3.64 10.20 -6.03
CA TYR A 236 -4.18 10.52 -7.34
C TYR A 236 -3.78 9.50 -8.42
N ASN A 237 -2.66 8.80 -8.25
CA ASN A 237 -2.19 7.81 -9.22
C ASN A 237 -3.16 6.62 -9.31
N ASP A 238 -3.94 6.36 -8.26
CA ASP A 238 -4.90 5.25 -8.19
C ASP A 238 -6.29 5.63 -8.70
N VAL A 239 -6.49 6.83 -9.23
CA VAL A 239 -7.75 7.26 -9.85
C VAL A 239 -8.27 6.26 -10.89
N PRO A 240 -7.45 5.65 -11.77
CA PRO A 240 -7.91 4.60 -12.67
C PRO A 240 -8.57 3.43 -11.92
N MET A 241 -7.96 2.93 -10.83
CA MET A 241 -8.52 1.85 -10.01
C MET A 241 -9.81 2.29 -9.31
N LEU A 242 -9.80 3.46 -8.67
CA LEU A 242 -10.97 4.04 -8.00
C LEU A 242 -12.15 4.25 -8.96
N SER A 243 -11.88 4.54 -10.23
CA SER A 243 -12.93 4.78 -11.24
C SER A 243 -13.55 3.49 -11.80
N LEU A 244 -12.98 2.31 -11.52
CA LEU A 244 -13.51 1.04 -12.03
C LEU A 244 -14.65 0.47 -11.20
N VAL A 245 -14.67 0.78 -9.92
CA VAL A 245 -15.55 0.16 -8.94
C VAL A 245 -16.83 0.97 -8.72
N GLY A 246 -17.84 0.34 -8.13
CA GLY A 246 -19.10 1.01 -7.80
C GLY A 246 -18.96 2.05 -6.69
N THR A 247 -18.05 1.81 -5.72
CA THR A 247 -17.82 2.73 -4.60
C THR A 247 -16.34 3.08 -4.47
N ALA A 248 -16.00 4.36 -4.60
CA ALA A 248 -14.66 4.87 -4.42
C ALA A 248 -14.55 5.69 -3.13
N VAL A 249 -13.51 5.41 -2.32
CA VAL A 249 -13.28 6.09 -1.05
C VAL A 249 -11.84 6.58 -1.00
N ALA A 250 -11.67 7.90 -0.87
CA ALA A 250 -10.38 8.55 -0.72
C ALA A 250 -9.95 8.55 0.76
N ILE A 251 -8.91 7.78 1.08
CA ILE A 251 -8.37 7.64 2.44
C ILE A 251 -7.15 8.52 2.58
N ASN A 252 -7.11 9.40 3.58
CA ASN A 252 -5.98 10.31 3.81
C ASN A 252 -5.47 11.03 2.54
N PRO A 253 -6.34 11.51 1.61
CA PRO A 253 -5.92 11.79 0.25
C PRO A 253 -4.86 12.88 0.15
N ASP A 254 -4.03 12.78 -0.88
CA ASP A 254 -3.21 13.88 -1.38
C ASP A 254 -4.09 15.06 -1.85
N ALA A 255 -3.47 16.18 -2.19
CA ALA A 255 -4.22 17.38 -2.58
C ALA A 255 -5.03 17.19 -3.87
N ARG A 256 -4.48 16.45 -4.85
CA ARG A 256 -5.09 16.22 -6.16
C ARG A 256 -6.24 15.24 -6.05
N LEU A 257 -6.06 14.12 -5.37
CA LEU A 257 -7.12 13.14 -5.11
C LEU A 257 -8.24 13.76 -4.29
N ARG A 258 -7.92 14.60 -3.29
CA ARG A 258 -8.96 15.30 -2.50
C ARG A 258 -9.82 16.22 -3.36
N ALA A 259 -9.20 16.96 -4.28
CA ALA A 259 -9.94 17.84 -5.19
C ALA A 259 -10.88 17.04 -6.09
N LEU A 260 -10.36 15.97 -6.71
CA LEU A 260 -11.14 15.09 -7.59
C LEU A 260 -12.25 14.35 -6.84
N ALA A 261 -11.98 13.86 -5.62
CA ALA A 261 -12.96 13.18 -4.79
C ALA A 261 -14.14 14.11 -4.46
N ARG A 262 -13.88 15.39 -4.18
CA ARG A 262 -14.94 16.40 -3.98
C ARG A 262 -15.74 16.65 -5.25
N GLU A 263 -15.07 16.75 -6.39
CA GLU A 263 -15.73 16.94 -7.69
C GLU A 263 -16.64 15.76 -8.05
N ARG A 264 -16.18 14.53 -7.80
CA ARG A 264 -16.90 13.29 -8.12
C ARG A 264 -17.86 12.81 -7.03
N GLY A 265 -17.92 13.50 -5.90
CA GLY A 265 -18.73 13.08 -4.74
C GLY A 265 -18.24 11.78 -4.09
N TRP A 266 -16.96 11.43 -4.24
CA TRP A 266 -16.37 10.28 -3.56
C TRP A 266 -16.22 10.56 -2.07
N GLU A 267 -16.44 9.53 -1.25
CA GLU A 267 -16.28 9.65 0.20
C GLU A 267 -14.82 9.94 0.54
N ILE A 268 -14.58 10.84 1.49
CA ILE A 268 -13.24 11.17 1.99
C ILE A 268 -13.17 10.82 3.47
N ARG A 269 -12.21 9.98 3.87
CA ARG A 269 -11.88 9.72 5.27
C ARG A 269 -10.45 10.13 5.57
N ASP A 270 -10.26 11.07 6.49
CA ASP A 270 -8.92 11.55 6.87
C ASP A 270 -8.60 11.20 8.33
N PHE A 271 -7.90 10.09 8.53
CA PHE A 271 -7.52 9.57 9.84
C PHE A 271 -6.33 10.32 10.47
N ARG A 272 -5.65 11.18 9.70
CA ARG A 272 -4.56 12.03 10.22
C ARG A 272 -5.10 13.09 11.18
N THR A 273 -6.33 13.55 10.96
CA THR A 273 -6.95 14.65 11.70
C THR A 273 -7.25 14.26 13.15
N ALA A 274 -7.81 13.07 13.37
CA ALA A 274 -8.11 12.54 14.71
C ALA A 274 -6.84 12.47 15.58
N ARG A 275 -5.71 12.07 14.99
CA ARG A 275 -4.41 12.03 15.69
C ARG A 275 -3.88 13.42 16.00
N LYS A 276 -3.98 14.39 15.08
CA LYS A 276 -3.59 15.78 15.35
C LYS A 276 -4.42 16.37 16.50
N ALA A 277 -5.72 16.13 16.50
CA ALA A 277 -6.63 16.57 17.56
C ALA A 277 -6.26 15.95 18.92
N ALA A 278 -6.00 14.65 18.99
CA ALA A 278 -5.57 13.99 20.22
C ALA A 278 -4.21 14.52 20.75
N ARG A 279 -3.23 14.70 19.85
CA ARG A 279 -1.87 15.12 20.23
C ARG A 279 -1.80 16.57 20.71
N ILE A 280 -2.67 17.45 20.20
CA ILE A 280 -2.71 18.86 20.59
C ILE A 280 -3.72 19.07 21.74
N GLY A 281 -4.86 18.39 21.71
CA GLY A 281 -5.95 18.60 22.67
C GLY A 281 -5.67 18.06 24.07
N VAL A 282 -5.07 16.86 24.18
CA VAL A 282 -4.83 16.21 25.49
C VAL A 282 -3.83 17.00 26.36
N PRO A 283 -2.65 17.42 25.86
CA PRO A 283 -1.72 18.23 26.67
C PRO A 283 -2.31 19.59 27.06
N SER A 284 -3.05 20.22 26.15
CA SER A 284 -3.66 21.54 26.39
C SER A 284 -4.74 21.47 27.46
N ALA A 285 -5.58 20.43 27.45
CA ALA A 285 -6.61 20.21 28.46
C ALA A 285 -5.99 19.90 29.85
N LEU A 286 -4.92 19.10 29.90
CA LEU A 286 -4.20 18.82 31.14
C LEU A 286 -3.54 20.07 31.73
N ALA A 287 -2.91 20.91 30.89
CA ALA A 287 -2.30 22.16 31.33
C ALA A 287 -3.33 23.15 31.89
N LEU A 288 -4.48 23.31 31.21
CA LEU A 288 -5.58 24.14 31.68
C LEU A 288 -6.20 23.61 32.97
N GLY A 289 -6.38 22.28 33.07
CA GLY A 289 -6.87 21.63 34.28
C GLY A 289 -5.94 21.83 35.49
N ALA A 290 -4.63 21.70 35.29
CA ALA A 290 -3.64 21.93 36.34
C ALA A 290 -3.61 23.39 36.81
N ALA A 291 -3.66 24.35 35.88
CA ALA A 291 -3.70 25.78 36.22
C ALA A 291 -5.00 26.15 36.96
N GLY A 292 -6.15 25.65 36.50
CA GLY A 292 -7.44 25.84 37.17
C GLY A 292 -7.46 25.23 38.58
N GLY A 293 -6.92 24.02 38.74
CA GLY A 293 -6.79 23.36 40.04
C GLY A 293 -5.88 24.12 41.02
N ALA A 294 -4.75 24.66 40.55
CA ALA A 294 -3.85 25.46 41.37
C ALA A 294 -4.48 26.78 41.82
N LEU A 295 -5.21 27.46 40.94
CA LEU A 295 -5.93 28.70 41.28
C LEU A 295 -7.06 28.44 42.29
N ALA A 296 -7.83 27.36 42.12
CA ALA A 296 -8.85 26.95 43.08
C ALA A 296 -8.26 26.63 44.46
N ALA A 297 -7.13 25.92 44.50
CA ALA A 297 -6.42 25.62 45.74
C ALA A 297 -5.91 26.89 46.45
N LEU A 298 -5.36 27.86 45.70
CA LEU A 298 -4.91 29.15 46.25
C LEU A 298 -6.07 30.01 46.77
N ALA A 299 -7.22 30.00 46.06
CA ALA A 299 -8.42 30.69 46.49
C ALA A 299 -8.99 30.09 47.79
N SER A 300 -9.04 28.76 47.89
CA SER A 300 -9.52 28.06 49.11
C SER A 300 -8.65 28.38 50.34
N ARG A 301 -7.33 28.49 50.18
CA ARG A 301 -6.39 28.83 51.27
C ARG A 301 -6.50 30.28 51.75
N ARG A 302 -7.02 31.19 50.91
CA ARG A 302 -7.26 32.59 51.29
C ARG A 302 -8.55 32.80 52.07
N GLN A 303 -9.55 31.91 51.91
CA GLN A 303 -10.81 31.97 52.66
C GLN A 303 -10.74 31.31 54.05
N SER A 304 -9.73 30.47 54.29
CA SER A 304 -9.51 29.77 55.57
C SER A 304 -8.55 30.51 56.53
N ARG A 305 -8.26 31.79 56.29
CA ARG A 305 -7.46 32.67 57.14
C ARG A 305 -8.29 33.88 57.52
#